data_AF-A0A5C6NJX4-F1
#
_entry.id   AF-A0A5C6NJX4-F1
#
_cell.length_a   1.000
_cell.length_b   1.000
_cell.length_c   1.000
_cell.angle_alpha   90.00
_cell.angle_beta   90.00
_cell.angle_gamma   90.00
#
_symmetry.space_group_name_H-M   'P 1'
#
loop_
_entity.id
_entity.type
_entity.pdbx_description
1 polymer ?
#
loop_
_entity_poly.entity_id
_entity_poly.type
_entity_poly.pdbx_seq_one_letter_code
_entity_poly.pdbx_strand_id
1 'polypeptide(L)'
;MEHEIDRRIGAASAVMRALNRSIVVKELSLKAKLSIYQSIYVPILTYGHQRWVMTERTRSRIQAAEMSFLRGVAGLSLRDRLGWLGHLARMPSGRLPLEVFRTCSTGRQPRGRPRTRWRDYISRLAWEQLGVPPEELMEVAGERAVWASLLKLLPPRPGSE
;
A
#
# COMPACT_ATOMS: atom_id res chain seq x y z
N MET A 1 10.70 7.83 -23.24
CA MET A 1 9.69 6.80 -22.90
C MET A 1 9.41 6.78 -21.40
N GLU A 2 10.41 6.53 -20.53
CA GLU A 2 10.20 6.50 -19.07
C GLU A 2 9.65 7.82 -18.51
N HIS A 3 10.14 8.97 -18.98
CA HIS A 3 9.63 10.29 -18.59
C HIS A 3 8.14 10.51 -18.94
N GLU A 4 7.65 9.93 -20.03
CA GLU A 4 6.24 10.06 -20.42
C GLU A 4 5.34 9.22 -19.51
N ILE A 5 5.80 8.03 -19.10
CA ILE A 5 5.11 7.20 -18.09
C ILE A 5 5.03 7.98 -16.78
N ASP A 6 6.12 8.62 -16.35
CA ASP A 6 6.13 9.41 -15.11
C ASP A 6 5.21 10.62 -15.17
N ARG A 7 5.22 11.34 -16.30
CA ARG A 7 4.30 12.46 -16.53
C ARG A 7 2.85 12.02 -16.37
N ARG A 8 2.49 10.86 -16.90
CA ARG A 8 1.12 10.33 -16.84
C ARG A 8 0.73 9.77 -15.50
N ILE A 9 1.64 9.04 -14.83
CA ILE A 9 1.43 8.64 -13.44
C ILE A 9 1.19 9.90 -12.59
N GLY A 10 1.96 10.96 -12.82
CA GLY A 10 1.77 12.26 -12.20
C GLY A 10 0.39 12.86 -12.47
N ALA A 11 -0.02 12.91 -13.74
CA ALA A 11 -1.32 13.45 -14.16
C ALA A 11 -2.50 12.65 -13.59
N ALA A 12 -2.48 11.31 -13.73
CA ALA A 12 -3.51 10.42 -13.18
C ALA A 12 -3.59 10.54 -11.65
N SER A 13 -2.44 10.64 -10.97
CA SER A 13 -2.38 10.84 -9.53
C SER A 13 -2.91 12.21 -9.10
N ALA A 14 -2.69 13.27 -9.88
CA ALA A 14 -3.21 14.60 -9.60
C ALA A 14 -4.75 14.64 -9.69
N VAL A 15 -5.31 14.09 -10.77
CA VAL A 15 -6.77 13.94 -10.93
C VAL A 15 -7.34 13.12 -9.78
N MET A 16 -6.67 12.02 -9.42
CA MET A 16 -7.15 11.17 -8.34
C MET A 16 -7.11 11.85 -6.97
N ARG A 17 -6.08 12.63 -6.67
CA ARG A 17 -6.01 13.43 -5.44
C ARG A 17 -7.14 14.45 -5.35
N ALA A 18 -7.47 15.12 -6.46
CA ALA A 18 -8.59 16.06 -6.51
C ALA A 18 -9.94 15.36 -6.24
N LEU A 19 -10.10 14.14 -6.76
CA LEU A 19 -11.31 13.34 -6.58
C LEU A 19 -11.33 12.53 -5.27
N ASN A 20 -10.26 12.54 -4.47
CA ASN A 20 -10.15 11.68 -3.29
C ASN A 20 -11.24 11.97 -2.24
N ARG A 21 -11.59 13.25 -2.04
CA ARG A 21 -12.69 13.66 -1.15
C ARG A 21 -14.06 13.16 -1.62
N SER A 22 -14.30 13.09 -2.93
CA SER A 22 -15.59 12.65 -3.47
C SER A 22 -15.70 11.15 -3.68
N ILE A 23 -14.58 10.46 -3.95
CA ILE A 23 -14.55 9.01 -4.26
C ILE A 23 -14.23 8.18 -3.02
N VAL A 24 -13.21 8.54 -2.25
CA VAL A 24 -12.72 7.72 -1.14
C VAL A 24 -13.43 8.09 0.17
N VAL A 25 -13.62 9.39 0.44
CA VAL A 25 -14.24 9.87 1.68
C VAL A 25 -15.77 9.78 1.67
N LYS A 26 -16.42 9.91 0.50
CA LYS A 26 -17.88 9.74 0.38
C LYS A 26 -18.26 8.26 0.29
N GLU A 27 -19.43 7.91 0.85
CA GLU A 27 -20.06 6.59 0.72
C GLU A 27 -20.62 6.35 -0.69
N LEU A 28 -19.73 6.22 -1.68
CA LEU A 28 -20.11 5.71 -3.00
C LEU A 28 -20.04 4.18 -3.00
N SER A 29 -20.90 3.54 -3.77
CA SER A 29 -20.80 2.09 -3.99
C SER A 29 -19.47 1.73 -4.63
N LEU A 30 -18.91 0.57 -4.28
CA LEU A 30 -17.67 0.06 -4.87
C LEU A 30 -17.74 0.04 -6.41
N LYS A 31 -18.92 -0.31 -6.95
CA LYS A 31 -19.20 -0.32 -8.39
C LYS A 31 -19.04 1.09 -9.01
N ALA A 32 -19.54 2.14 -8.35
CA ALA A 32 -19.37 3.51 -8.82
C ALA A 32 -17.89 3.95 -8.76
N LYS A 33 -17.18 3.64 -7.67
CA LYS A 33 -15.75 3.96 -7.53
C LYS A 33 -14.91 3.28 -8.64
N LEU A 34 -15.20 2.02 -8.95
CA LEU A 34 -14.55 1.28 -10.03
C LEU A 34 -14.92 1.79 -11.42
N SER A 35 -16.17 2.20 -11.64
CA SER A 35 -16.58 2.82 -12.90
C SER A 35 -15.81 4.11 -13.17
N ILE A 36 -15.68 4.98 -12.17
CA ILE A 36 -14.93 6.24 -12.28
C ILE A 36 -13.44 5.96 -12.56
N TYR A 37 -12.87 4.94 -11.92
CA TYR A 37 -11.51 4.49 -12.20
C TYR A 37 -11.31 4.05 -13.66
N GLN A 38 -12.19 3.17 -14.15
CA GLN A 38 -12.12 2.65 -15.51
C GLN A 38 -12.33 3.74 -16.56
N SER A 39 -13.17 4.75 -16.27
CA SER A 39 -13.50 5.81 -17.23
C SER A 39 -12.52 6.99 -17.22
N ILE A 40 -11.86 7.27 -16.10
CA ILE A 40 -10.96 8.44 -15.96
C ILE A 40 -9.51 8.01 -15.79
N TYR A 41 -9.22 7.13 -14.84
CA TYR A 41 -7.85 6.81 -14.46
C TYR A 41 -7.15 5.90 -15.47
N VAL A 42 -7.82 4.84 -15.92
CA VAL A 42 -7.27 3.88 -16.89
C VAL A 42 -6.96 4.54 -18.23
N PRO A 43 -7.81 5.41 -18.81
CA PRO A 43 -7.46 6.10 -20.06
C PRO A 43 -6.28 7.06 -19.89
N ILE A 44 -6.20 7.84 -18.81
CA ILE A 44 -5.06 8.76 -18.60
C ILE A 44 -3.74 7.98 -18.49
N LEU A 45 -3.76 6.84 -17.80
CA LEU A 45 -2.60 5.97 -17.76
C LEU A 45 -2.33 5.39 -19.14
N THR A 46 -3.27 4.64 -19.73
CA THR A 46 -3.03 3.74 -20.88
C THR A 46 -3.11 4.40 -22.27
N TYR A 47 -3.54 5.65 -22.40
CA TYR A 47 -3.79 6.29 -23.71
C TYR A 47 -2.53 6.40 -24.59
N GLY A 48 -2.36 5.57 -25.61
CA GLY A 48 -1.15 5.55 -26.45
C GLY A 48 -0.06 4.56 -26.02
N HIS A 49 -0.37 3.69 -25.05
CA HIS A 49 0.46 2.54 -24.67
C HIS A 49 0.55 1.47 -25.76
N GLN A 50 -0.40 1.46 -26.71
CA GLN A 50 -0.47 0.49 -27.83
C GLN A 50 0.77 0.51 -28.73
N ARG A 51 1.53 1.62 -28.75
CA ARG A 51 2.76 1.76 -29.55
C ARG A 51 4.04 1.58 -28.72
N TRP A 52 3.95 1.25 -27.44
CA TRP A 52 5.10 1.17 -26.55
C TRP A 52 5.57 -0.28 -26.37
N VAL A 53 6.88 -0.48 -26.35
CA VAL A 53 7.47 -1.75 -25.93
C VAL A 53 7.25 -1.90 -24.42
N MET A 54 6.43 -2.90 -24.05
CA MET A 54 6.10 -3.20 -22.65
C MET A 54 7.27 -3.89 -21.96
N THR A 55 8.16 -3.11 -21.34
CA THR A 55 9.18 -3.66 -20.46
C THR A 55 8.59 -4.05 -19.11
N GLU A 56 9.20 -5.02 -18.42
CA GLU A 56 8.86 -5.40 -17.04
C GLU A 56 8.90 -4.21 -16.07
N ARG A 57 9.80 -3.25 -16.34
CA ARG A 57 9.91 -2.01 -15.56
C ARG A 57 8.67 -1.13 -15.75
N THR A 58 8.21 -0.93 -16.99
CA THR A 58 6.99 -0.16 -17.28
C THR A 58 5.75 -0.83 -16.68
N ARG A 59 5.61 -2.16 -16.86
CA ARG A 59 4.52 -2.94 -16.26
C ARG A 59 4.48 -2.78 -14.74
N SER A 60 5.63 -2.93 -14.07
CA SER A 60 5.75 -2.76 -12.62
C SER A 60 5.34 -1.35 -12.15
N ARG A 61 5.66 -0.30 -12.91
CA ARG A 61 5.30 1.09 -12.57
C ARG A 61 3.82 1.36 -12.72
N ILE A 62 3.23 0.91 -13.82
CA ILE A 62 1.78 1.01 -14.06
C ILE A 62 1.04 0.27 -12.94
N GLN A 63 1.42 -0.99 -12.69
CA GLN A 63 0.81 -1.78 -11.62
C GLN A 63 0.96 -1.11 -10.25
N ALA A 64 2.10 -0.48 -9.95
CA ALA A 64 2.28 0.25 -8.69
C ALA A 64 1.32 1.46 -8.57
N ALA A 65 1.10 2.19 -9.67
CA ALA A 65 0.16 3.30 -9.71
C ALA A 65 -1.29 2.81 -9.51
N GLU A 66 -1.70 1.76 -10.23
CA GLU A 66 -3.02 1.12 -10.08
C GLU A 66 -3.25 0.63 -8.64
N MET A 67 -2.28 -0.08 -8.06
CA MET A 67 -2.34 -0.58 -6.69
C MET A 67 -2.40 0.54 -5.65
N SER A 68 -1.86 1.73 -5.94
CA SER A 68 -2.00 2.89 -5.06
C SER A 68 -3.47 3.32 -4.95
N PHE A 69 -4.16 3.39 -6.10
CA PHE A 69 -5.57 3.75 -6.15
C PHE A 69 -6.48 2.68 -5.54
N LEU A 70 -6.30 1.41 -5.95
CA LEU A 70 -7.17 0.32 -5.51
C LEU A 70 -7.15 0.13 -3.98
N ARG A 71 -6.00 0.38 -3.34
CA ARG A 71 -5.89 0.39 -1.87
C ARG A 71 -6.74 1.50 -1.24
N GLY A 72 -6.76 2.69 -1.83
CA GLY A 72 -7.62 3.79 -1.39
C GLY A 72 -9.11 3.44 -1.51
N VAL A 73 -9.52 2.88 -2.65
CA VAL A 73 -10.91 2.46 -2.88
C VAL A 73 -11.36 1.32 -1.96
N ALA A 74 -10.49 0.34 -1.72
CA ALA A 74 -10.75 -0.74 -0.78
C ALA A 74 -10.76 -0.28 0.69
N GLY A 75 -10.44 1.00 0.94
CA GLY A 75 -10.31 1.55 2.28
C GLY A 75 -9.20 0.88 3.08
N LEU A 76 -8.16 0.36 2.42
CA LEU A 76 -6.98 -0.24 3.05
C LEU A 76 -6.11 0.88 3.64
N SER A 77 -6.40 1.19 4.89
CA SER A 77 -5.77 2.24 5.67
C SER A 77 -4.40 1.82 6.22
N LEU A 78 -3.66 2.79 6.75
CA LEU A 78 -2.45 2.53 7.54
C LEU A 78 -2.78 1.63 8.75
N ARG A 79 -3.94 1.85 9.38
CA ARG A 79 -4.44 1.07 10.51
C ARG A 79 -4.64 -0.40 10.14
N ASP A 80 -5.11 -0.72 8.93
CA ASP A 80 -5.27 -2.12 8.50
C ASP A 80 -3.93 -2.84 8.33
N ARG A 81 -2.91 -2.14 7.82
CA ARG A 81 -1.57 -2.70 7.62
C ARG A 81 -0.90 -3.02 8.96
N LEU A 82 -0.97 -2.09 9.91
CA LEU A 82 -0.43 -2.27 11.26
C LEU A 82 -1.31 -3.20 12.11
N GLY A 83 -2.62 -3.23 11.87
CA GLY A 83 -3.53 -4.22 12.44
C GLY A 83 -3.16 -5.65 12.04
N TRP A 84 -2.82 -5.88 10.77
CA TRP A 84 -2.34 -7.17 10.28
C TRP A 84 -0.99 -7.56 10.90
N LEU A 85 -0.08 -6.60 11.14
CA LEU A 85 1.16 -6.86 11.88
C LEU A 85 0.87 -7.35 13.31
N GLY A 86 -0.05 -6.71 14.02
CA GLY A 86 -0.47 -7.18 15.35
C GLY A 86 -1.09 -8.58 15.30
N HIS A 87 -1.82 -8.91 14.23
CA HIS A 87 -2.31 -10.28 14.02
C HIS A 87 -1.16 -11.27 13.82
N LEU A 88 -0.14 -10.92 13.03
CA LEU A 88 1.06 -11.75 12.86
C LEU A 88 1.81 -11.96 14.18
N ALA A 89 2.01 -10.90 14.96
CA ALA A 89 2.72 -10.97 16.24
C ALA A 89 2.03 -11.88 17.26
N ARG A 90 0.70 -11.97 17.21
CA ARG A 90 -0.12 -12.85 18.06
C ARG A 90 -0.41 -14.23 17.46
N MET A 91 0.07 -14.50 16.25
CA MET A 91 -0.15 -15.78 15.60
C MET A 91 0.73 -16.85 16.24
N PRO A 92 0.23 -18.09 16.46
CA PRO A 92 1.07 -19.18 16.97
C PRO A 92 2.21 -19.50 16.00
N SER A 93 3.35 -19.92 16.56
CA SER A 93 4.51 -20.38 15.80
C SER A 93 4.16 -21.58 14.91
N GLY A 94 4.86 -21.74 13.78
CA GLY A 94 4.59 -22.78 12.79
C GLY A 94 3.53 -22.41 11.74
N ARG A 95 2.89 -21.24 11.85
CA ARG A 95 2.04 -20.70 10.79
C ARG A 95 2.89 -20.04 9.71
N LEU A 96 2.72 -20.48 8.46
CA LEU A 96 3.48 -19.98 7.31
C LEU A 96 3.58 -18.45 7.19
N PRO A 97 2.51 -17.64 7.41
CA PRO A 97 2.64 -16.19 7.31
C PRO A 97 3.65 -15.58 8.28
N LEU A 98 3.67 -16.07 9.53
CA LEU A 98 4.61 -15.61 10.56
C LEU A 98 6.03 -16.10 10.25
N GLU A 99 6.18 -17.35 9.81
CA GLU A 99 7.49 -17.90 9.43
C GLU A 99 8.07 -17.13 8.23
N VAL A 100 7.28 -16.92 7.17
CA VAL A 100 7.69 -16.13 6.00
C VAL A 100 8.08 -14.70 6.40
N PHE A 101 7.33 -14.07 7.31
CA PHE A 101 7.65 -12.74 7.81
C PHE A 101 9.00 -12.68 8.56
N ARG A 102 9.26 -13.69 9.41
CA ARG A 102 10.51 -13.82 10.17
C ARG A 102 11.69 -14.17 9.27
N THR A 103 11.48 -14.99 8.24
CA THR A 103 12.57 -15.39 7.34
C THR A 103 13.20 -14.17 6.68
N CYS A 104 14.52 -14.05 6.82
CA CYS A 104 15.32 -13.15 6.02
C CYS A 104 15.75 -13.93 4.77
N SER A 105 15.25 -13.58 3.60
CA SER A 105 15.73 -14.18 2.36
C SER A 105 17.16 -13.68 2.08
N THR A 106 18.17 -14.42 2.51
CA THR A 106 19.61 -14.11 2.34
C THR A 106 20.10 -14.59 0.96
N GLY A 107 19.37 -14.25 -0.11
CA GLY A 107 19.72 -14.61 -1.49
C GLY A 107 20.55 -13.54 -2.20
N ARG A 108 21.23 -13.92 -3.30
CA ARG A 108 21.88 -12.95 -4.19
C ARG A 108 20.83 -11.99 -4.76
N GLN A 109 21.04 -10.70 -4.56
CA GLN A 109 20.14 -9.66 -5.04
C GLN A 109 20.43 -9.32 -6.51
N PRO A 110 19.41 -9.02 -7.32
CA PRO A 110 19.62 -8.48 -8.66
C PRO A 110 20.45 -7.18 -8.60
N ARG A 111 21.28 -6.92 -9.62
CA ARG A 111 21.98 -5.63 -9.74
C ARG A 111 20.96 -4.48 -9.85
N GLY A 112 21.06 -3.49 -8.96
CA GLY A 112 20.16 -2.32 -8.88
C GLY A 112 19.58 -2.11 -7.47
N ARG A 113 18.74 -1.08 -7.28
CA ARG A 113 18.08 -0.81 -5.98
C ARG A 113 17.12 -1.95 -5.65
N PRO A 114 17.33 -2.69 -4.54
CA PRO A 114 16.42 -3.76 -4.15
C PRO A 114 15.01 -3.22 -3.86
N ARG A 115 13.99 -4.02 -4.17
CA ARG A 115 12.61 -3.70 -3.78
C ARG A 115 12.53 -3.74 -2.24
N THR A 116 11.95 -2.71 -1.62
CA THR A 116 11.71 -2.67 -0.18
C THR A 116 10.86 -3.87 0.22
N ARG A 117 11.32 -4.66 1.20
CA ARG A 117 10.53 -5.79 1.72
C ARG A 117 9.33 -5.24 2.49
N TRP A 118 8.26 -6.02 2.55
CA TRP A 118 7.09 -5.61 3.32
C TRP A 118 7.43 -5.36 4.80
N ARG A 119 8.31 -6.19 5.39
CA ARG A 119 8.83 -6.00 6.76
C ARG A 119 9.54 -4.66 6.92
N ASP A 120 10.54 -4.37 6.09
CA ASP A 120 11.29 -3.10 6.15
C ASP A 120 10.36 -1.88 5.99
N TYR A 121 9.36 -2.01 5.11
CA TYR A 121 8.35 -0.99 4.89
C TYR A 121 7.48 -0.77 6.14
N ILE A 122 7.01 -1.84 6.79
CA ILE A 122 6.16 -1.76 7.98
C ILE A 122 6.95 -1.28 9.20
N SER A 123 8.19 -1.74 9.38
CA SER A 123 9.07 -1.25 10.44
C SER A 123 9.31 0.25 10.33
N ARG A 124 9.60 0.74 9.12
CA ARG A 124 9.73 2.18 8.88
C ARG A 124 8.42 2.94 9.15
N LEU A 125 7.28 2.40 8.72
CA LEU A 125 5.97 3.01 9.01
C LEU A 125 5.66 3.06 10.50
N ALA A 126 5.93 1.99 11.25
CA ALA A 126 5.68 1.94 12.68
C ALA A 126 6.55 2.96 13.42
N TRP A 127 7.82 3.11 13.00
CA TRP A 127 8.69 4.15 13.50
C TRP A 127 8.16 5.56 13.19
N GLU A 128 7.86 5.84 11.91
CA GLU A 128 7.43 7.17 11.46
C GLU A 128 6.06 7.61 12.03
N GLN A 129 5.15 6.67 12.30
CA GLN A 129 3.76 6.97 12.64
C GLN A 129 3.42 6.71 14.11
N LEU A 130 4.12 5.79 14.77
CA LEU A 130 3.86 5.38 16.15
C LEU A 130 5.09 5.54 17.06
N GLY A 131 6.28 5.85 16.52
CA GLY A 131 7.52 5.97 17.29
C GLY A 131 8.05 4.63 17.83
N VAL A 132 7.56 3.50 17.32
CA VAL A 132 7.96 2.17 17.82
C VAL A 132 9.24 1.70 17.10
N PRO A 133 10.34 1.42 17.83
CA PRO A 133 11.57 0.92 17.25
C PRO A 133 11.35 -0.42 16.52
N PRO A 134 11.96 -0.64 15.34
CA PRO A 134 11.86 -1.90 14.60
C PRO A 134 12.17 -3.16 15.41
N GLU A 135 13.05 -3.03 16.41
CA GLU A 135 13.52 -4.10 17.29
C GLU A 135 12.41 -4.57 18.24
N GLU A 136 11.67 -3.63 18.83
CA GLU A 136 10.59 -3.91 19.79
C GLU A 136 9.24 -4.12 19.11
N LEU A 137 9.16 -3.87 17.80
CA LEU A 137 7.91 -3.81 17.05
C LEU A 137 7.05 -5.08 17.19
N MET A 138 7.67 -6.27 17.15
CA MET A 138 6.94 -7.53 17.28
C MET A 138 6.43 -7.78 18.69
N GLU A 139 7.16 -7.31 19.71
CA GLU A 139 6.79 -7.45 21.11
C GLU A 139 5.63 -6.51 21.44
N VAL A 140 5.77 -5.23 21.09
CA VAL A 140 4.74 -4.19 21.26
C VAL A 140 3.48 -4.54 20.46
N ALA A 141 3.62 -5.09 19.25
CA ALA A 141 2.49 -5.53 18.44
C ALA A 141 1.83 -6.80 18.99
N GLY A 142 2.54 -7.63 19.76
CA GLY A 142 2.01 -8.78 20.47
C GLY A 142 1.04 -8.37 21.57
N GLU A 143 1.39 -7.33 22.32
CA GLU A 143 0.56 -6.77 23.39
C GLU A 143 -0.73 -6.14 22.88
N ARG A 144 -1.85 -6.88 22.99
CA ARG A 144 -3.13 -6.50 22.37
C ARG A 144 -3.64 -5.14 22.84
N ALA A 145 -3.54 -4.85 24.14
CA ALA A 145 -4.05 -3.61 24.72
C ALA A 145 -3.21 -2.40 24.26
N VAL A 146 -1.88 -2.53 24.33
CA VAL A 146 -0.93 -1.49 23.91
C VAL A 146 -1.07 -1.23 22.41
N TRP A 147 -1.07 -2.28 21.59
CA TRP A 147 -1.21 -2.15 20.14
C TRP A 147 -2.55 -1.52 19.74
N ALA A 148 -3.65 -1.90 20.39
CA ALA A 148 -4.96 -1.30 20.12
C ALA A 148 -4.98 0.19 20.45
N SER A 149 -4.34 0.62 21.55
CA SER A 149 -4.21 2.03 21.91
C SER A 149 -3.36 2.81 20.92
N LEU A 150 -2.22 2.26 20.47
CA LEU A 150 -1.38 2.88 19.44
C LEU A 150 -2.12 3.02 18.10
N LEU A 151 -2.84 1.98 17.68
CA LEU A 151 -3.62 2.04 16.43
C LEU A 151 -4.72 3.10 16.48
N LYS A 152 -5.27 3.43 17.65
CA LYS A 152 -6.27 4.50 17.81
C LYS A 152 -5.71 5.89 17.51
N LEU A 153 -4.40 6.10 17.69
CA LEU A 153 -3.73 7.37 17.38
C LEU A 153 -3.63 7.65 15.87
N LEU A 154 -3.79 6.60 15.04
CA LEU A 154 -3.75 6.73 13.60
C LEU A 154 -5.09 7.24 13.04
N PRO A 155 -5.07 7.98 11.91
CA PRO A 155 -6.29 8.45 11.28
C PRO A 155 -7.27 7.28 11.05
N PRO A 156 -8.58 7.49 11.32
CA PRO A 156 -9.59 6.47 11.16
C PRO A 156 -9.70 6.03 9.70
N ARG A 157 -10.33 4.87 9.50
CA ARG A 157 -10.56 4.36 8.15
C ARG A 157 -11.46 5.36 7.41
N PRO A 158 -11.17 5.69 6.14
CA PRO A 158 -12.08 6.52 5.37
C PRO A 158 -13.46 5.85 5.29
N GLY A 159 -14.50 6.52 5.79
CA GLY A 159 -15.88 6.03 5.87
C GLY A 159 -16.25 5.27 7.15
N SER A 160 -15.55 5.47 8.28
CA SER A 160 -15.90 4.90 9.58
C SER A 160 -16.43 5.92 10.61
N GLU A 161 -17.08 6.98 10.14
CA GLU A 161 -17.88 7.90 10.99
C GLU A 161 -19.36 7.50 10.93
#